data_AF-A0A3P8JN24-F1
#
_entry.id   AF-A0A3P8JN24-F1
#
_cell.length_a   1.000
_cell.length_b   1.000
_cell.length_c   1.000
_cell.angle_alpha   90.00
_cell.angle_beta   90.00
_cell.angle_gamma   90.00
#
_symmetry.space_group_name_H-M   'P 1'
#
loop_
_entity.id
_entity.type
_entity.pdbx_description
1 polymer ?
#
loop_
_entity_poly.entity_id
_entity_poly.type
_entity_poly.pdbx_seq_one_letter_code
_entity_poly.pdbx_strand_id
1 'polypeptide(L)'
;MTSLRLSEAEGRVAAEGALPYPPGVLCVVPGEVWGGAVLRYFLALEEGVNMLPGFSPELQGVYSETDPDGIKRLYGNVLKA
;
A
#
# COMPACT_ATOMS: atom_id res chain seq x y z
N MET A 1 -0.66 12.91 -10.66
CA MET A 1 -0.79 11.74 -9.78
C MET A 1 -1.47 10.60 -10.53
N THR A 2 -1.08 9.36 -10.27
CA THR A 2 -1.72 8.14 -10.78
C THR A 2 -1.73 7.10 -9.67
N SER A 3 -2.75 6.24 -9.63
CA SER A 3 -2.78 5.09 -8.73
C SER A 3 -2.00 3.94 -9.37
N LEU A 4 -1.19 3.24 -8.59
CA LEU A 4 -0.49 2.02 -9.00
C LEU A 4 -0.67 0.95 -7.95
N ARG A 5 -0.64 -0.30 -8.38
CA ARG A 5 -0.55 -1.42 -7.46
C ARG A 5 0.78 -1.32 -6.71
N LEU A 6 0.78 -1.56 -5.39
CA LEU A 6 1.99 -1.43 -4.60
C LEU A 6 3.11 -2.38 -5.07
N SER A 7 2.77 -3.55 -5.60
CA SER A 7 3.75 -4.47 -6.22
C SER A 7 4.50 -3.87 -7.41
N GLU A 8 3.99 -2.78 -8.00
CA GLU A 8 4.57 -2.05 -9.14
C GLU A 8 5.03 -0.63 -8.75
N ALA A 9 4.94 -0.28 -7.46
CA ALA A 9 5.25 1.06 -6.97
C ALA A 9 6.75 1.24 -6.63
N GLU A 10 7.57 0.19 -6.67
CA GLU A 10 9.00 0.31 -6.36
C GLU A 10 9.69 1.37 -7.23
N GLY A 11 10.44 2.28 -6.58
CA GLY A 11 11.10 3.40 -7.26
C GLY A 11 10.18 4.57 -7.60
N ARG A 12 8.89 4.51 -7.29
CA ARG A 12 7.92 5.59 -7.54
C ARG A 12 7.80 6.53 -6.34
N VAL A 13 7.62 7.81 -6.61
CA VAL A 13 7.45 8.84 -5.57
C VAL A 13 6.00 8.84 -5.07
N ALA A 14 5.81 8.60 -3.78
CA ALA A 14 4.51 8.64 -3.12
C ALA A 14 3.91 10.05 -3.19
N ALA A 15 2.66 10.14 -3.64
CA ALA A 15 1.92 11.40 -3.65
C ALA A 15 1.20 11.66 -2.31
N GLU A 16 0.99 10.61 -1.51
CA GLU A 16 0.31 10.63 -0.23
C GLU A 16 1.16 9.92 0.84
N GLY A 17 0.84 10.19 2.11
CA GLY A 17 1.46 9.47 3.22
C GLY A 17 0.77 8.13 3.44
N ALA A 18 1.55 7.06 3.65
CA ALA A 18 1.03 5.72 3.90
C ALA A 18 1.13 5.38 5.39
N LEU A 19 -0.03 5.17 6.02
CA LEU A 19 -0.16 4.87 7.44
C LEU A 19 -0.88 3.53 7.64
N PRO A 20 -0.19 2.49 8.12
CA PRO A 20 -0.80 1.23 8.53
C PRO A 20 -1.04 1.20 10.05
N TYR A 21 -2.10 0.51 10.49
CA TYR A 21 -2.32 0.19 11.91
C TYR A 21 -2.34 -1.33 12.15
N PRO A 22 -1.47 -1.84 13.06
CA PRO A 22 -0.39 -1.12 13.75
C PRO A 22 0.75 -0.68 12.81
N PRO A 23 1.63 0.25 13.20
CA PRO A 23 1.67 0.99 14.47
C PRO A 23 0.76 2.24 14.54
N GLY A 24 0.13 2.67 13.45
CA GLY A 24 -0.66 3.90 13.42
C GLY A 24 0.18 5.17 13.23
N VAL A 25 1.36 5.05 12.62
CA VAL A 25 2.22 6.18 12.23
C VAL A 25 2.54 6.09 10.74
N LEU A 26 2.86 7.23 10.12
CA LEU A 26 3.31 7.26 8.72
C LEU A 26 4.58 6.43 8.57
N CYS A 27 4.51 5.44 7.68
CA CYS A 27 5.67 4.64 7.28
C CYS A 27 6.27 5.13 5.94
N VAL A 28 5.47 5.84 5.14
CA VAL A 28 5.91 6.62 3.98
C VAL A 28 5.31 8.01 4.11
N VAL A 29 6.07 9.07 3.88
CA VAL A 29 5.55 10.44 3.78
C VAL A 29 5.47 10.90 2.31
N PRO A 30 4.58 11.86 1.97
CA PRO A 30 4.52 12.38 0.61
C PRO A 30 5.88 12.89 0.12
N GLY A 31 6.27 12.52 -1.10
CA GLY A 31 7.57 12.86 -1.69
C GLY A 31 8.67 11.81 -1.46
N GLU A 32 8.47 10.83 -0.57
CA GLU A 32 9.37 9.69 -0.45
C GLU A 32 9.17 8.68 -1.58
N VAL A 33 10.20 7.86 -1.80
CA VAL A 33 10.16 6.79 -2.80
C VAL A 33 9.67 5.50 -2.16
N TRP A 34 8.65 4.88 -2.76
CA TRP A 34 8.24 3.52 -2.41
C TRP A 34 9.38 2.54 -2.66
N GLY A 35 9.76 1.78 -1.65
CA GLY A 35 10.77 0.74 -1.78
C GLY A 35 11.16 0.10 -0.45
N GLY A 36 12.14 -0.80 -0.49
CA GLY A 36 12.80 -1.33 0.70
C GLY A 36 11.85 -1.98 1.71
N ALA A 37 12.11 -1.76 3.00
CA ALA A 37 11.38 -2.40 4.09
C ALA A 37 9.92 -1.96 4.17
N VAL A 38 9.63 -0.68 3.90
CA VAL A 38 8.26 -0.18 3.98
C VAL A 38 7.38 -0.77 2.88
N LEU A 39 7.88 -0.87 1.64
CA LEU A 39 7.11 -1.50 0.57
C LEU A 39 6.82 -2.97 0.88
N ARG A 40 7.83 -3.72 1.35
CA ARG A 40 7.65 -5.11 1.77
C ARG A 40 6.66 -5.25 2.92
N TYR A 41 6.62 -4.30 3.84
CA TYR A 41 5.67 -4.32 4.95
C TYR A 41 4.23 -4.23 4.44
N PHE A 42 3.93 -3.27 3.56
CA PHE A 42 2.58 -3.17 2.98
C PHE A 42 2.22 -4.39 2.11
N LEU A 43 3.16 -4.97 1.37
CA LEU A 43 2.91 -6.21 0.62
C LEU A 43 2.60 -7.39 1.54
N ALA A 44 3.24 -7.49 2.70
CA ALA A 44 2.90 -8.49 3.72
C ALA A 44 1.50 -8.25 4.32
N LEU A 45 1.07 -6.98 4.46
CA LEU A 45 -0.30 -6.66 4.87
C LEU A 45 -1.32 -7.05 3.77
N GLU A 46 -1.00 -6.83 2.49
CA GLU A 46 -1.83 -7.32 1.35
C GLU A 46 -2.03 -8.84 1.45
N GLU A 47 -0.94 -9.60 1.65
CA GLU A 47 -0.98 -11.05 1.79
C GLU A 47 -1.81 -11.47 3.02
N GLY A 48 -1.56 -10.85 4.18
CA GLY A 48 -2.27 -11.14 5.43
C GLY A 48 -3.79 -10.93 5.31
N VAL A 49 -4.22 -9.88 4.63
CA VAL A 49 -5.65 -9.59 4.36
C VAL A 49 -6.31 -10.69 3.54
N ASN A 50 -5.59 -11.26 2.56
CA ASN A 50 -6.12 -12.34 1.73
C ASN A 50 -6.12 -13.69 2.45
N MET A 51 -5.14 -13.94 3.32
CA MET A 51 -5.09 -15.17 4.12
C MET A 51 -6.12 -15.21 5.25
N LEU A 52 -6.47 -14.04 5.81
CA LEU A 52 -7.35 -13.93 6.98
C LEU A 52 -8.54 -12.97 6.70
N PRO A 53 -9.51 -13.39 5.87
CA PRO A 53 -10.69 -12.57 5.58
C PRO A 53 -11.42 -12.18 6.88
N GLY A 54 -11.68 -10.89 7.05
CA GLY A 54 -12.30 -10.33 8.26
C GLY A 54 -11.31 -9.76 9.29
N PHE A 55 -10.00 -9.97 9.11
CA PHE A 55 -8.93 -9.45 9.98
C PHE A 55 -8.06 -8.40 9.27
N SER A 56 -8.69 -7.54 8.47
CA SER A 56 -7.96 -6.53 7.70
C SER A 56 -7.40 -5.44 8.62
N PRO A 57 -6.12 -5.05 8.49
CA PRO A 57 -5.57 -3.90 9.18
C PRO A 57 -6.20 -2.61 8.66
N GLU A 58 -6.19 -1.55 9.46
CA GLU A 58 -6.57 -0.23 9.00
C GLU A 58 -5.41 0.38 8.20
N LEU A 59 -5.71 0.86 6.99
CA LEU A 59 -4.75 1.48 6.08
C LEU A 59 -5.27 2.86 5.66
N GLN A 60 -4.43 3.88 5.75
CA GLN A 60 -4.71 5.23 5.27
C GLN A 60 -3.65 5.65 4.24
N GLY A 61 -4.09 6.35 3.18
CA GLY A 61 -3.24 6.71 2.02
C GLY A 61 -2.82 5.53 1.12
N VAL A 62 -3.34 4.33 1.43
CA VAL A 62 -3.24 3.12 0.61
C VAL A 62 -4.64 2.54 0.48
N TYR A 63 -5.01 2.16 -0.75
CA TYR A 63 -6.36 1.76 -1.11
C TYR A 63 -6.39 0.27 -1.42
N SER A 64 -7.44 -0.43 -0.97
CA SER A 64 -7.64 -1.83 -1.28
C SER A 64 -8.72 -1.99 -2.34
N GLU A 65 -8.39 -2.64 -3.44
CA GLU A 65 -9.35 -3.03 -4.48
C GLU A 65 -9.36 -4.55 -4.62
N THR A 66 -10.52 -5.13 -4.90
CA THR A 66 -10.65 -6.57 -5.17
C THR A 66 -10.53 -6.78 -6.67
N ASP A 67 -9.59 -7.62 -7.10
CA ASP A 67 -9.41 -7.97 -8.51
C ASP A 67 -10.48 -8.98 -9.00
N PRO A 68 -10.56 -9.29 -10.30
CA PRO A 68 -11.55 -10.23 -10.84
C PRO A 68 -11.46 -11.65 -10.26
N ASP A 69 -10.31 -12.05 -9.73
CA ASP A 69 -10.09 -13.35 -9.11
C ASP A 69 -10.48 -13.36 -7.62
N GLY A 70 -11.01 -12.23 -7.11
CA GLY A 70 -11.43 -12.08 -5.72
C GLY A 70 -10.29 -11.73 -4.76
N ILE A 71 -9.09 -11.44 -5.28
CA ILE A 71 -7.91 -11.15 -4.46
C ILE A 71 -7.87 -9.66 -4.16
N LYS A 72 -7.70 -9.29 -2.89
CA LYS A 72 -7.50 -7.91 -2.44
C LYS A 72 -6.09 -7.46 -2.79
N ARG A 73 -5.98 -6.38 -3.56
CA ARG A 73 -4.72 -5.75 -3.95
C ARG A 73 -4.63 -4.35 -3.34
N LEU A 74 -3.44 -3.96 -2.90
CA LEU A 74 -3.18 -2.64 -2.37
C LEU A 74 -2.62 -1.71 -3.45
N TYR A 75 -3.13 -0.49 -3.44
CA TYR A 75 -2.80 0.58 -4.38
C TYR A 75 -2.32 1.81 -3.63
N GLY A 76 -1.29 2.45 -4.18
CA GLY A 76 -0.75 3.72 -3.68
C GLY A 76 -0.79 4.77 -4.77
N ASN A 77 -1.15 5.99 -4.40
CA ASN A 77 -1.06 7.11 -5.32
C ASN A 77 0.38 7.62 -5.42
N VAL A 78 0.86 7.79 -6.64
CA VAL A 78 2.22 8.22 -6.95
C VAL A 78 2.24 9.44 -7.87
N LEU A 79 3.34 10.18 -7.87
CA LEU A 79 3.56 11.26 -8.82
C LEU A 79 3.70 10.70 -10.24
N LYS A 80 3.16 11.45 -11.22
CA LYS A 80 3.41 11.18 -12.64
C LYS A 80 4.85 11.63 -12.92
N ALA A 81 5.60 10.80 -13.64
CA ALA A 81 6.91 11.19 -14.17
C ALA A 81 6.75 12.34 -15.17
#